data_AF-A0A820MWX5-F1
#
_entry.id   AF-A0A820MWX5-F1
#
_cell.length_a   1.000
_cell.length_b   1.000
_cell.length_c   1.000
_cell.angle_alpha   90.00
_cell.angle_beta   90.00
_cell.angle_gamma   90.00
#
_symmetry.space_group_name_H-M   'P 1'
#
loop_
_entity.id
_entity.type
_entity.pdbx_description
1 polymer ?
#
loop_
_entity_poly.entity_id
_entity_poly.type
_entity_poly.pdbx_seq_one_letter_code
_entity_poly.pdbx_strand_id
1 'polypeptide(L)'
;SIRSVDAIILVRGQKEDNSIYSKTAAMQTWLFGDEIYDILVVFCQDSVIIFASAKTINYLKQIESEQNNKENSPRNFSFLIRKDNDEKNFSDIIKQIKQSNDGQTLGVFLKDKAEGAFGEQWQNYLNEQSFSTVDISSSIAY
;
A
#
# COMPACT_ATOMS: atom_id res chain seq x y z
N SER A 1 -8.61 -16.39 -3.22
CA SER A 1 -9.07 -16.19 -1.83
C SER A 1 -8.05 -15.30 -1.14
N ILE A 2 -8.40 -14.46 -0.16
CA ILE A 2 -7.38 -13.66 0.55
C ILE A 2 -6.28 -14.51 1.21
N ARG A 3 -6.56 -15.79 1.49
CA ARG A 3 -5.56 -16.75 2.00
C ARG A 3 -4.51 -17.18 0.98
N SER A 4 -4.71 -16.88 -0.31
CA SER A 4 -3.82 -17.28 -1.40
C SER A 4 -2.99 -16.12 -1.94
N VAL A 5 -2.88 -15.02 -1.20
CA VAL A 5 -2.07 -13.86 -1.60
C VAL A 5 -0.85 -13.74 -0.69
N ASP A 6 0.27 -13.41 -1.29
CA ASP A 6 1.56 -13.29 -0.63
C ASP A 6 1.76 -11.90 -0.04
N ALA A 7 1.19 -10.88 -0.67
CA ALA A 7 1.13 -9.51 -0.19
C ALA A 7 -0.16 -8.82 -0.63
N ILE A 8 -0.62 -7.82 0.14
CA ILE A 8 -1.76 -6.96 -0.24
C ILE A 8 -1.24 -5.58 -0.61
N ILE A 9 -1.67 -5.06 -1.75
CA ILE A 9 -1.27 -3.75 -2.26
C ILE A 9 -2.46 -2.79 -2.21
N LEU A 10 -2.27 -1.68 -1.50
CA LEU A 10 -3.17 -0.54 -1.51
C LEU A 10 -2.42 0.65 -2.11
N VAL A 11 -2.87 1.15 -3.25
CA VAL A 11 -2.26 2.31 -3.90
C VAL A 11 -3.32 3.37 -4.17
N ARG A 12 -3.01 4.61 -3.79
CA ARG A 12 -3.84 5.77 -4.10
C ARG A 12 -2.96 6.79 -4.81
N GLY A 13 -3.39 7.17 -6.01
CA GLY A 13 -2.77 8.21 -6.81
C GLY A 13 -3.29 9.59 -6.42
N GLN A 14 -3.46 10.47 -7.40
CA GLN A 14 -4.01 11.81 -7.20
C GLN A 14 -5.53 11.79 -6.98
N LYS A 15 -6.06 12.89 -6.43
CA LYS A 15 -7.50 13.07 -6.23
C LYS A 15 -8.18 13.35 -7.56
N GLU A 16 -9.24 12.60 -7.85
CA GLU A 16 -10.16 12.90 -8.95
C GLU A 16 -11.45 13.54 -8.44
N ASP A 17 -11.95 14.54 -9.17
CA ASP A 17 -13.21 15.23 -8.85
C ASP A 17 -14.45 14.32 -9.01
N ASN A 18 -14.35 13.23 -9.77
CA ASN A 18 -15.42 12.27 -10.05
C ASN A 18 -15.20 10.89 -9.41
N SER A 19 -14.35 10.79 -8.37
CA SER A 19 -14.03 9.51 -7.73
C SER A 19 -15.28 8.79 -7.24
N ILE A 20 -15.65 7.71 -7.93
CA ILE A 20 -16.56 6.68 -7.41
C ILE A 20 -15.91 6.07 -6.15
N TYR A 21 -16.74 5.54 -5.25
CA TYR A 21 -16.32 4.80 -4.05
C TYR A 21 -15.08 3.92 -4.28
N SER A 22 -14.01 4.17 -3.51
CA SER A 22 -12.75 3.41 -3.56
C SER A 22 -12.59 2.59 -2.29
N LYS A 23 -12.31 1.29 -2.44
CA LYS A 23 -12.04 0.41 -1.31
C LYS A 23 -10.70 0.69 -0.65
N THR A 24 -9.72 1.14 -1.43
CA THR A 24 -8.44 1.65 -0.95
C THR A 24 -8.66 2.85 -0.04
N ALA A 25 -9.46 3.83 -0.47
CA ALA A 25 -9.78 4.99 0.36
C ALA A 25 -10.50 4.56 1.65
N ALA A 26 -11.49 3.66 1.56
CA ALA A 26 -12.18 3.14 2.74
C ALA A 26 -11.23 2.41 3.71
N MET A 27 -10.29 1.61 3.20
CA MET A 27 -9.25 0.96 4.01
C MET A 27 -8.31 1.97 4.65
N GLN A 28 -7.88 3.01 3.92
CA GLN A 28 -7.05 4.08 4.48
C GLN A 28 -7.78 4.82 5.61
N THR A 29 -9.04 5.19 5.42
CA THR A 29 -9.84 5.83 6.47
C THR A 29 -9.98 4.93 7.70
N TRP A 30 -10.12 3.62 7.50
CA TRP A 30 -10.16 2.68 8.62
C TRP A 30 -8.81 2.54 9.34
N LEU A 31 -7.70 2.53 8.61
CA LEU A 31 -6.34 2.36 9.15
C LEU A 31 -5.79 3.64 9.81
N PHE A 32 -5.96 4.78 9.14
CA PHE A 32 -5.28 6.03 9.45
C PHE A 32 -6.23 7.15 9.89
N GLY A 33 -7.55 6.94 9.78
CA GLY A 33 -8.55 7.96 10.06
C GLY A 33 -8.68 9.03 8.99
N ASP A 34 -7.96 8.92 7.87
CA ASP A 34 -7.95 9.91 6.79
C ASP A 34 -7.70 9.25 5.42
N GLU A 35 -8.13 9.92 4.35
CA GLU A 35 -7.80 9.55 2.97
C GLU A 35 -6.52 10.26 2.53
N ILE A 36 -5.54 9.48 2.07
CA ILE A 36 -4.21 9.98 1.72
C ILE A 36 -3.95 9.69 0.25
N TYR A 37 -3.55 10.73 -0.49
CA TYR A 37 -3.15 10.63 -1.90
C TYR A 37 -1.65 10.42 -2.04
N ASP A 38 -1.23 9.95 -3.21
CA ASP A 38 0.17 9.67 -3.53
C ASP A 38 0.86 8.77 -2.47
N ILE A 39 0.19 7.67 -2.15
CA ILE A 39 0.61 6.71 -1.13
C ILE A 39 0.48 5.28 -1.65
N LEU A 40 1.46 4.46 -1.28
CA LEU A 40 1.47 3.02 -1.47
C LEU A 40 1.63 2.36 -0.10
N VAL A 41 0.71 1.47 0.23
CA VAL A 41 0.77 0.63 1.43
C VAL A 41 0.82 -0.83 0.99
N VAL A 42 1.80 -1.56 1.50
CA VAL A 42 2.01 -2.97 1.19
C VAL A 42 2.00 -3.77 2.48
N PHE A 43 1.06 -4.70 2.60
CA PHE A 43 1.04 -5.65 3.70
C PHE A 43 1.76 -6.92 3.26
N CYS A 44 2.89 -7.19 3.88
CA CYS A 44 3.64 -8.43 3.77
C CYS A 44 3.36 -9.33 4.98
N GLN A 45 3.92 -10.55 4.97
CA GLN A 45 3.80 -11.50 6.07
C GLN A 45 4.30 -10.91 7.39
N ASP A 46 5.47 -10.30 7.43
CA ASP A 46 6.12 -9.85 8.68
C ASP A 46 6.28 -8.33 8.79
N SER A 47 5.84 -7.58 7.78
CA SER A 47 6.02 -6.13 7.73
C SER A 47 4.89 -5.43 7.00
N VAL A 48 4.73 -4.14 7.30
CA VAL A 48 3.90 -3.22 6.53
C VAL A 48 4.79 -2.13 5.98
N ILE A 49 4.84 -1.99 4.67
CA ILE A 49 5.60 -0.93 4.00
C ILE A 49 4.66 0.21 3.69
N ILE A 50 5.03 1.42 4.09
CA ILE A 50 4.30 2.64 3.77
C ILE A 50 5.23 3.55 3.00
N PHE A 51 4.84 3.89 1.78
CA PHE A 51 5.60 4.73 0.87
C PHE A 51 4.80 5.96 0.46
N ALA A 52 5.26 7.14 0.88
CA ALA A 52 4.55 8.41 0.68
C ALA A 52 5.48 9.62 0.78
N SER A 53 4.91 10.83 0.74
CA SER A 53 5.64 12.07 0.99
C SER A 53 6.26 12.13 2.40
N ALA A 54 7.31 12.93 2.57
CA ALA A 54 7.93 13.14 3.89
C ALA A 54 6.93 13.64 4.94
N LYS A 55 6.01 14.54 4.54
CA LYS A 55 4.95 15.07 5.41
C LYS A 55 4.02 13.95 5.88
N THR A 56 3.57 13.11 4.96
CA THR A 56 2.69 11.97 5.26
C THR A 56 3.37 10.96 6.19
N ILE A 57 4.63 10.61 5.90
CA ILE A 57 5.38 9.65 6.72
C ILE A 57 5.60 10.18 8.14
N ASN A 58 5.91 11.46 8.30
CA ASN A 58 6.07 12.06 9.62
C ASN A 58 4.75 12.05 10.41
N TYR A 59 3.62 12.31 9.75
CA TYR A 59 2.29 12.22 10.37
C TYR A 59 1.97 10.79 10.83
N LEU A 60 2.17 9.78 9.99
CA LEU A 60 1.88 8.39 10.33
C LEU A 60 2.78 7.85 11.46
N LYS A 61 4.04 8.28 11.52
CA LYS A 61 4.94 7.95 12.63
C LYS A 61 4.48 8.54 13.97
N GLN A 62 3.88 9.72 13.97
CA GLN A 62 3.31 10.30 15.19
C GLN A 62 2.15 9.44 15.69
N ILE A 63 1.22 9.05 14.80
CA ILE A 63 0.12 8.14 15.13
C ILE A 63 0.62 6.80 15.67
N GLU A 64 1.64 6.21 15.04
CA GLU A 64 2.27 4.97 15.51
C GLU A 64 2.84 5.14 16.93
N SER A 65 3.56 6.23 17.20
CA SER A 65 4.15 6.50 18.51
C SER A 65 3.12 6.69 19.62
N GLU A 66 1.95 7.28 19.30
CA GLU A 66 0.84 7.44 20.24
C GLU A 66 0.15 6.11 20.55
N GLN A 67 0.09 5.19 19.57
CA GLN A 67 -0.56 3.88 19.71
C GLN A 67 0.31 2.80 20.36
N ASN A 68 1.64 2.93 20.31
CA ASN A 68 2.60 1.98 20.91
C ASN A 68 2.53 1.88 22.45
N ASN A 69 1.65 2.64 23.12
CA ASN A 69 1.27 2.44 24.52
C ASN A 69 0.25 1.30 24.72
N LYS A 70 -0.18 0.60 23.65
CA LYS A 70 -1.08 -0.54 23.71
C LYS A 70 -0.33 -1.82 23.33
N GLU A 71 -0.33 -2.78 24.25
CA GLU A 71 0.43 -4.04 24.31
C GLU A 71 0.25 -5.02 23.12
N ASN A 72 -0.39 -4.62 22.00
CA ASN A 72 -0.78 -5.48 20.89
C ASN A 72 -0.56 -4.86 19.50
N SER A 73 0.38 -3.94 19.31
CA SER A 73 0.69 -3.38 17.97
C SER A 73 1.52 -4.38 17.15
N PRO A 74 1.03 -4.96 16.03
CA PRO A 74 1.78 -5.96 15.29
C PRO A 74 2.60 -5.34 14.14
N ARG A 75 3.81 -5.91 13.99
CA ARG A 75 4.65 -6.04 12.78
C ARG A 75 5.39 -4.78 12.30
N ASN A 76 6.70 -4.95 12.17
CA ASN A 76 7.70 -4.03 11.63
C ASN A 76 7.15 -3.11 10.52
N PHE A 77 6.94 -1.83 10.84
CA PHE A 77 6.65 -0.81 9.83
C PHE A 77 7.94 -0.39 9.10
N SER A 78 7.89 -0.38 7.78
CA SER A 78 8.95 0.13 6.90
C SER A 78 8.46 1.41 6.23
N PHE A 79 8.92 2.55 6.73
CA PHE A 79 8.52 3.86 6.20
C PHE A 79 9.52 4.33 5.13
N LEU A 80 9.05 4.45 3.89
CA LEU A 80 9.81 4.96 2.76
C LEU A 80 9.31 6.35 2.37
N ILE A 81 10.24 7.27 2.12
CA ILE A 81 9.94 8.64 1.74
C ILE A 81 10.21 8.82 0.25
N ARG A 82 9.24 9.35 -0.48
CA ARG A 82 9.35 9.73 -1.90
C ARG A 82 10.45 10.76 -2.13
N LYS A 83 11.15 10.63 -3.26
CA LYS A 83 12.22 11.54 -3.71
C LYS A 83 12.00 11.90 -5.19
N ASP A 84 12.88 12.72 -5.76
CA ASP A 84 12.79 13.11 -7.18
C ASP A 84 12.86 11.89 -8.14
N ASN A 85 13.50 10.80 -7.72
CA ASN A 85 13.43 9.50 -8.38
C ASN A 85 13.04 8.40 -7.37
N ASP A 86 11.91 7.74 -7.64
CA ASP A 86 11.30 6.72 -6.80
C ASP A 86 11.69 5.27 -7.19
N GLU A 87 12.44 5.06 -8.28
CA GLU A 87 12.83 3.73 -8.80
C GLU A 87 13.52 2.85 -7.77
N LYS A 88 14.44 3.43 -6.97
CA LYS A 88 15.12 2.67 -5.91
C LYS A 88 14.12 2.18 -4.86
N ASN A 89 13.20 3.05 -4.44
CA ASN A 89 12.17 2.69 -3.47
C ASN A 89 11.28 1.59 -4.03
N PHE A 90 10.85 1.69 -5.30
CA PHE A 90 10.08 0.64 -5.97
C PHE A 90 10.83 -0.69 -6.01
N SER A 91 12.11 -0.68 -6.38
CA SER A 91 12.94 -1.89 -6.38
C SER A 91 13.01 -2.55 -5.00
N ASP A 92 13.21 -1.75 -3.95
CA ASP A 92 13.32 -2.24 -2.58
C ASP A 92 11.96 -2.73 -2.03
N ILE A 93 10.84 -2.14 -2.48
CA ILE A 93 9.48 -2.64 -2.21
C ILE A 93 9.26 -3.99 -2.87
N ILE A 94 9.58 -4.12 -4.17
CA ILE A 94 9.44 -5.39 -4.91
C ILE A 94 10.28 -6.51 -4.28
N LYS A 95 11.50 -6.22 -3.83
CA LYS A 95 12.33 -7.19 -3.11
C LYS A 95 11.66 -7.68 -1.84
N GLN A 96 11.07 -6.78 -1.05
CA GLN A 96 10.36 -7.16 0.17
C GLN A 96 9.08 -7.95 -0.12
N ILE A 97 8.33 -7.60 -1.17
CA ILE A 97 7.16 -8.37 -1.62
C ILE A 97 7.57 -9.80 -2.00
N LYS A 98 8.68 -9.97 -2.75
CA LYS A 98 9.20 -11.29 -3.15
C LYS A 98 9.70 -12.13 -1.96
N GLN A 99 9.92 -11.51 -0.80
CA GLN A 99 10.28 -12.19 0.45
C GLN A 99 9.07 -12.52 1.33
N SER A 100 7.88 -12.04 0.96
CA SER A 100 6.65 -12.28 1.71
C SER A 100 6.01 -13.58 1.26
N ASN A 101 5.90 -14.59 2.13
CA ASN A 101 5.43 -15.92 1.77
C ASN A 101 6.15 -16.46 0.51
N ASP A 102 5.42 -16.86 -0.54
CA ASP A 102 6.00 -17.33 -1.80
C ASP A 102 6.35 -16.18 -2.77
N GLY A 103 5.86 -14.96 -2.49
CA GLY A 103 6.23 -13.75 -3.21
C GLY A 103 5.80 -13.70 -4.68
N GLN A 104 4.68 -14.32 -5.04
CA GLN A 104 4.20 -14.44 -6.43
C GLN A 104 2.82 -13.83 -6.68
N THR A 105 1.96 -13.79 -5.67
CA THR A 105 0.54 -13.43 -5.81
C THR A 105 0.19 -12.20 -4.99
N LEU A 106 -0.33 -11.17 -5.64
CA LEU A 106 -0.71 -9.90 -5.01
C LEU A 106 -2.24 -9.81 -4.86
N GLY A 107 -2.68 -9.49 -3.65
CA GLY A 107 -4.05 -9.09 -3.37
C GLY A 107 -4.25 -7.62 -3.71
N VAL A 108 -5.22 -7.32 -4.58
CA VAL A 108 -5.52 -5.96 -5.03
C VAL A 108 -7.02 -5.71 -5.07
N PHE A 109 -7.43 -4.44 -5.07
CA PHE A 109 -8.78 -4.05 -5.43
C PHE A 109 -8.83 -3.75 -6.93
N LEU A 110 -9.25 -4.71 -7.76
CA LEU A 110 -9.14 -4.60 -9.23
C LEU A 110 -9.88 -3.39 -9.84
N LYS A 111 -10.88 -2.85 -9.14
CA LYS A 111 -11.65 -1.68 -9.61
C LYS A 111 -11.03 -0.35 -9.20
N ASP A 112 -10.10 -0.37 -8.24
CA ASP A 112 -9.42 0.83 -7.77
C ASP A 112 -8.23 1.08 -8.70
N LYS A 113 -8.23 2.25 -9.34
CA LYS A 113 -7.10 2.72 -10.15
C LYS A 113 -6.36 3.82 -9.40
N ALA A 114 -5.04 3.77 -9.45
CA ALA A 114 -4.19 4.85 -8.97
C ALA A 114 -3.87 5.78 -10.14
N GLU A 115 -4.56 6.90 -10.18
CA GLU A 115 -4.47 7.87 -11.27
C GLU A 115 -3.37 8.92 -10.98
N GLY A 116 -2.90 9.59 -12.04
CA GLY A 116 -1.84 10.59 -11.94
C GLY A 116 -0.44 10.01 -11.82
N ALA A 117 0.56 10.90 -11.87
CA ALA A 117 1.95 10.53 -12.13
C ALA A 117 2.54 9.47 -11.18
N PHE A 118 2.20 9.53 -9.89
CA PHE A 118 2.67 8.53 -8.92
C PHE A 118 2.04 7.15 -9.16
N GLY A 119 0.72 7.11 -9.34
CA GLY A 119 -0.02 5.87 -9.57
C GLY A 119 0.41 5.19 -10.87
N GLU A 120 0.57 5.96 -11.94
CA GLU A 120 1.07 5.48 -13.23
C GLU A 120 2.49 4.94 -13.14
N GLN A 121 3.41 5.64 -12.46
CA GLN A 121 4.78 5.17 -12.25
C GLN A 121 4.82 3.83 -11.51
N TRP A 122 4.06 3.71 -10.42
CA TRP A 122 3.96 2.46 -9.68
C TRP A 122 3.37 1.34 -10.54
N GLN A 123 2.28 1.59 -11.26
CA GLN A 123 1.63 0.59 -12.09
C GLN A 123 2.55 0.10 -13.20
N ASN A 124 3.28 1.00 -13.86
CA ASN A 124 4.25 0.65 -14.89
C ASN A 124 5.38 -0.22 -14.30
N TYR A 125 5.95 0.18 -13.17
CA TYR A 125 7.00 -0.60 -12.50
C TYR A 125 6.52 -1.99 -12.07
N LEU A 126 5.28 -2.09 -11.59
CA LEU A 126 4.67 -3.35 -11.17
C LEU A 126 4.39 -4.27 -12.35
N ASN A 127 3.96 -3.73 -13.49
CA ASN A 127 3.69 -4.48 -14.72
C ASN A 127 4.96 -5.11 -15.34
N GLU A 128 6.14 -4.56 -15.04
CA GLU A 128 7.43 -5.14 -15.43
C GLU A 128 7.79 -6.39 -14.59
N GLN A 129 7.04 -6.66 -13.51
CA GLN A 129 7.24 -7.80 -12.64
C GLN A 129 6.27 -8.95 -12.96
N SER A 130 6.73 -10.18 -12.76
CA SER A 130 5.94 -11.40 -13.03
C SER A 130 5.02 -11.81 -11.88
N PHE A 131 4.26 -10.87 -11.31
CA PHE A 131 3.28 -11.19 -10.26
C PHE A 131 1.93 -11.59 -10.84
N SER A 132 1.28 -12.55 -10.21
CA SER A 132 -0.16 -12.79 -10.39
C SER A 132 -0.96 -11.85 -9.49
N THR A 133 -2.16 -11.46 -9.91
CA THR A 133 -3.05 -10.61 -9.10
C THR A 133 -4.36 -11.32 -8.80
N VAL A 134 -4.89 -11.11 -7.59
CA VAL A 134 -6.17 -11.66 -7.11
C VAL A 134 -7.00 -10.52 -6.54
N ASP A 135 -8.26 -10.41 -6.97
CA ASP A 135 -9.19 -9.47 -6.37
C ASP A 135 -9.57 -9.90 -4.96
N ILE A 136 -9.26 -9.06 -3.97
CA ILE A 136 -9.61 -9.29 -2.56
C ILE A 136 -10.87 -8.54 -2.13
N SER A 137 -11.52 -7.85 -3.06
CA SER A 137 -12.75 -7.07 -2.86
C SER A 137 -13.85 -7.78 -2.09
N SER A 138 -14.08 -9.07 -2.34
CA SER A 138 -15.15 -9.84 -1.68
C SER A 138 -14.76 -10.32 -0.28
N SER A 139 -13.46 -10.40 0.00
CA SER A 139 -12.92 -10.82 1.30
C SER A 139 -12.84 -9.66 2.28
N ILE A 140 -12.73 -8.43 1.76
CA ILE A 140 -12.76 -7.18 2.51
C ILE A 140 -14.05 -6.46 2.15
N ALA A 141 -15.14 -6.93 2.74
CA ALA A 141 -16.45 -6.27 2.68
C ALA A 141 -16.75 -5.65 4.05
N TYR A 142 -17.11 -4.37 4.02
CA TYR A 142 -17.70 -3.64 5.14
C TYR A 142 -19.18 -3.44 4.85
#